data_AF-A0A5B9Y8F1-F1
#
_entry.id   AF-A0A5B9Y8F1-F1
#
_cell.length_a   1.000
_cell.length_b   1.000
_cell.length_c   1.000
_cell.angle_alpha   90.00
_cell.angle_beta   90.00
_cell.angle_gamma   90.00
#
_symmetry.space_group_name_H-M   'P 1'
#
loop_
_entity.id
_entity.type
_entity.pdbx_description
1 polymer ?
#
loop_
_entity_poly.entity_id
_entity_poly.type
_entity_poly.pdbx_seq_one_letter_code
_entity_poly.pdbx_strand_id
1 'polypeptide(L)'
;MFNSVYFLIIMIFSCLICLFFVIFNLYYNERYLSCICASNICVVLSILLLVLYKAANEHWILKGITSVVFCCGILLSTSAILVLMKVKLKPSYFLVILGFLIVDFFCYPFCIGISVFLHKIILVLVSLIVAIMFFHSRSKSVLAKLLLCNNIILAIIQWIFAGIFYSKGPTYFFWDNVAYIIHNFITSTIFVCITIQESKAYYAQRVDELKGEIVLGQKQLQESYEKNELRSSIFADLSHELKTPINVIYSNIQLFEKCMSEDSTGISESDKYLKSMQKNCYRLIKLVNNIIDMNKIESGYMKLEVKNYNIIPFIEDMVMSINAFAMQKQINVIFDTEIEELIIACDMDKVEKIVFNLLSNAIKYTPEGGEVLVYISYDTNDICIMVQDTGEGIPEELHEAIFGRFIQNKGELHQKYNSSGIGLALVKSLAELQQGRIWIDKEYKKGCKMIFSLPRIVLDHMEPILYNNMGYSEYNIEFI
;
A
#
# COMPACT_ATOMS: atom_id res chain seq x y z
N MET A 1 -67.34 -34.84 1.17
CA MET A 1 -66.71 -34.21 2.34
C MET A 1 -65.18 -34.27 2.32
N PHE A 2 -64.56 -35.39 1.92
CA PHE A 2 -63.09 -35.57 1.83
C PHE A 2 -62.32 -34.64 0.87
N ASN A 3 -62.94 -33.70 0.15
CA ASN A 3 -62.25 -32.88 -0.87
C ASN A 3 -61.89 -31.46 -0.38
N SER A 4 -62.71 -30.83 0.47
CA SER A 4 -62.52 -29.41 0.84
C SER A 4 -61.38 -29.19 1.86
N VAL A 5 -61.22 -30.11 2.81
CA VAL A 5 -60.17 -30.02 3.85
C VAL A 5 -58.76 -30.10 3.24
N TYR A 6 -58.56 -30.94 2.23
CA TYR A 6 -57.26 -31.06 1.55
C TYR A 6 -56.90 -29.82 0.75
N PHE A 7 -57.86 -29.22 0.03
CA PHE A 7 -57.61 -27.95 -0.65
C PHE A 7 -57.25 -26.84 0.33
N LEU A 8 -57.89 -26.81 1.51
CA LEU A 8 -57.57 -25.86 2.56
C LEU A 8 -56.13 -26.05 3.07
N ILE A 9 -55.71 -27.29 3.32
CA ILE A 9 -54.33 -27.61 3.76
C ILE A 9 -53.31 -27.19 2.70
N ILE A 10 -53.55 -27.52 1.43
CA ILE A 10 -52.67 -27.17 0.30
C ILE A 10 -52.59 -25.66 0.13
N MET A 11 -53.71 -24.95 0.27
CA MET A 11 -53.76 -23.49 0.19
C MET A 11 -52.97 -22.84 1.33
N ILE A 12 -53.14 -23.30 2.58
CA ILE A 12 -52.38 -22.79 3.73
C ILE A 12 -50.87 -22.99 3.51
N PHE A 13 -50.46 -24.18 3.09
CA PHE A 13 -49.05 -24.48 2.83
C PHE A 13 -48.47 -23.60 1.70
N SER A 14 -49.22 -23.42 0.62
CA SER A 14 -48.80 -22.57 -0.51
C SER A 14 -48.71 -21.08 -0.11
N CYS A 15 -49.62 -20.60 0.74
CA CYS A 15 -49.57 -19.24 1.29
C CYS A 15 -48.32 -19.03 2.16
N LEU A 16 -47.96 -20.00 3.00
CA LEU A 16 -46.75 -19.92 3.84
C LEU A 16 -45.48 -19.90 2.99
N ILE A 17 -45.41 -20.73 1.95
CA ILE A 17 -44.30 -20.72 0.98
C ILE A 17 -44.21 -19.36 0.29
N CYS A 18 -45.34 -18.87 -0.23
CA CYS A 18 -45.39 -17.57 -0.90
C CYS A 18 -44.89 -16.44 0.03
N LEU A 19 -45.32 -16.43 1.28
CA LEU A 19 -44.89 -15.44 2.28
C LEU A 19 -43.38 -15.52 2.54
N PHE A 20 -42.83 -16.73 2.68
CA PHE A 20 -41.38 -16.94 2.83
C PHE A 20 -40.61 -16.35 1.65
N PHE A 21 -41.05 -16.60 0.41
CA PHE A 21 -40.38 -16.08 -0.78
C PHE A 21 -40.49 -14.56 -0.90
N VAL A 22 -41.63 -13.97 -0.54
CA VAL A 22 -41.78 -12.51 -0.48
C VAL A 22 -40.77 -11.90 0.49
N ILE A 23 -40.65 -12.45 1.71
CA ILE A 23 -39.69 -11.98 2.70
C ILE A 23 -38.25 -12.17 2.20
N PHE A 24 -37.94 -13.32 1.59
CA PHE A 24 -36.61 -13.60 1.05
C PHE A 24 -36.25 -12.63 -0.10
N ASN A 25 -37.21 -12.28 -0.96
CA ASN A 25 -37.02 -11.30 -2.03
C ASN A 25 -36.75 -9.88 -1.51
N LEU A 26 -37.39 -9.48 -0.41
CA LEU A 26 -37.11 -8.19 0.22
C LEU A 26 -35.67 -8.09 0.75
N TYR A 27 -35.07 -9.22 1.16
CA TYR A 27 -33.71 -9.24 1.70
C TYR A 27 -32.64 -9.24 0.61
N TYR A 28 -32.78 -10.05 -0.44
CA TYR A 28 -31.78 -10.20 -1.49
C TYR A 28 -32.01 -9.30 -2.72
N ASN A 29 -33.25 -8.83 -2.94
CA ASN A 29 -33.64 -7.90 -4.00
C ASN A 29 -33.19 -8.27 -5.43
N GLU A 30 -33.24 -9.57 -5.75
CA GLU A 30 -32.83 -10.08 -7.05
C GLU A 30 -34.00 -10.20 -8.05
N ARG A 31 -33.75 -9.92 -9.33
CA ARG A 31 -34.81 -9.90 -10.35
C ARG A 31 -35.45 -11.27 -10.58
N TYR A 32 -34.67 -12.35 -10.59
CA TYR A 32 -35.20 -13.70 -10.75
C TYR A 32 -36.03 -14.13 -9.55
N LEU A 33 -35.69 -13.66 -8.35
CA LEU A 33 -36.40 -13.96 -7.12
C LEU A 33 -37.78 -13.30 -7.08
N SER A 34 -37.90 -12.11 -7.66
CA SER A 34 -39.17 -11.44 -7.88
C SER A 34 -40.10 -12.23 -8.83
N CYS A 35 -39.55 -12.81 -9.90
CA CYS A 35 -40.31 -13.70 -10.79
C CYS A 35 -40.80 -14.97 -10.07
N ILE A 36 -39.99 -15.53 -9.16
CA ILE A 36 -40.37 -16.70 -8.35
C ILE A 36 -41.47 -16.35 -7.35
N CYS A 37 -41.40 -15.19 -6.71
CA CYS A 37 -42.47 -14.71 -5.84
C CYS A 37 -43.79 -14.59 -6.60
N ALA A 38 -43.76 -13.96 -7.78
CA ALA A 38 -44.94 -13.84 -8.63
C ALA A 38 -45.47 -15.21 -9.08
N SER A 39 -44.59 -16.17 -9.39
CA SER A 39 -44.96 -17.55 -9.71
C SER A 39 -45.67 -18.25 -8.54
N ASN A 40 -45.15 -18.10 -7.31
CA ASN A 40 -45.78 -18.65 -6.10
C ASN A 40 -47.16 -18.01 -5.81
N ILE A 41 -47.33 -16.71 -6.08
CA ILE A 41 -48.65 -16.05 -5.98
C ILE A 41 -49.64 -16.67 -6.96
N CYS A 42 -49.22 -16.94 -8.20
CA CYS A 42 -50.07 -17.62 -9.18
C CYS A 42 -50.47 -19.04 -8.73
N VAL A 43 -49.58 -19.77 -8.06
CA VAL A 43 -49.88 -21.09 -7.48
C VAL A 43 -51.01 -20.96 -6.45
N VAL A 44 -50.88 -20.04 -5.48
CA VAL A 44 -51.91 -19.79 -4.46
C VAL A 44 -53.25 -19.42 -5.10
N LEU A 45 -53.23 -18.51 -6.08
CA LEU A 45 -54.43 -18.07 -6.78
C LEU A 45 -55.10 -19.21 -7.57
N SER A 46 -54.32 -20.10 -8.19
CA SER A 46 -54.85 -21.26 -8.92
C SER A 46 -55.58 -22.25 -8.00
N ILE A 47 -55.06 -22.50 -6.79
CA ILE A 47 -55.71 -23.37 -5.79
C ILE A 47 -57.02 -22.75 -5.32
N LEU A 48 -57.04 -21.43 -5.06
CA LEU A 48 -58.24 -20.71 -4.66
C LEU A 48 -59.34 -20.79 -5.74
N LEU A 49 -58.96 -20.56 -7.00
CA LEU A 49 -59.89 -20.64 -8.13
C LEU A 49 -60.45 -22.05 -8.34
N LEU A 50 -59.66 -23.09 -8.06
CA LEU A 50 -60.12 -24.48 -8.12
C LEU A 50 -61.15 -24.80 -7.03
N VAL A 51 -60.99 -24.26 -5.82
CA VAL A 51 -62.00 -24.36 -4.76
C VAL A 51 -63.30 -23.66 -5.17
N LEU A 52 -63.19 -22.45 -5.72
CA LEU A 52 -64.35 -21.69 -6.22
C LEU A 52 -65.03 -22.41 -7.38
N TYR A 53 -64.27 -23.05 -8.29
CA TYR A 53 -64.82 -23.79 -9.43
C TYR A 53 -65.72 -24.92 -8.95
N LYS A 54 -65.28 -25.63 -7.90
CA LYS A 54 -66.05 -26.70 -7.29
C LYS A 54 -67.28 -26.19 -6.53
N ALA A 55 -67.18 -25.04 -5.88
CA ALA A 55 -68.31 -24.39 -5.21
C ALA A 55 -69.36 -23.85 -6.20
N ALA A 56 -68.94 -23.45 -7.40
CA ALA A 56 -69.79 -22.90 -8.46
C ALA A 56 -70.38 -23.97 -9.40
N ASN A 57 -70.58 -25.21 -8.93
CA ASN A 57 -71.09 -26.33 -9.74
C ASN A 57 -70.33 -26.53 -11.07
N GLU A 58 -69.00 -26.44 -11.02
CA GLU A 58 -68.13 -26.76 -12.16
C GLU A 58 -68.30 -25.83 -13.38
N HIS A 59 -68.57 -24.54 -13.13
CA HIS A 59 -68.74 -23.55 -14.18
C HIS A 59 -67.49 -23.41 -15.08
N TRP A 60 -67.67 -23.53 -16.40
CA TRP A 60 -66.58 -23.60 -17.38
C TRP A 60 -65.66 -22.37 -17.38
N ILE A 61 -66.21 -21.16 -17.17
CA ILE A 61 -65.44 -19.90 -17.11
C ILE A 61 -64.37 -19.96 -16.00
N LEU A 62 -64.75 -20.40 -14.80
CA LEU A 62 -63.83 -20.46 -13.66
C LEU A 62 -62.71 -21.47 -13.91
N LYS A 63 -63.02 -22.54 -14.63
CA LYS A 63 -62.05 -23.55 -15.07
C LYS A 63 -61.03 -22.95 -16.05
N GLY A 64 -61.48 -22.15 -17.02
CA GLY A 64 -60.62 -21.45 -17.97
C GLY A 64 -59.69 -20.43 -17.28
N ILE A 65 -60.24 -19.63 -16.35
CA ILE A 65 -59.44 -18.67 -15.56
C ILE A 65 -58.37 -19.40 -14.73
N THR A 66 -58.73 -20.54 -14.12
CA THR A 66 -57.78 -21.36 -13.36
C THR A 66 -56.61 -21.84 -14.23
N SER A 67 -56.87 -22.29 -15.46
CA SER A 67 -55.82 -22.71 -16.41
C SER A 67 -54.89 -21.55 -16.79
N VAL A 68 -55.44 -20.36 -17.05
CA VAL A 68 -54.65 -19.18 -17.42
C VAL A 68 -53.72 -18.76 -16.28
N VAL A 69 -54.26 -18.66 -15.06
CA VAL A 69 -53.46 -18.31 -13.87
C VAL A 69 -52.35 -19.33 -13.62
N PHE A 70 -52.66 -20.62 -13.80
CA PHE A 70 -51.68 -21.70 -13.70
C PHE A 70 -50.53 -21.54 -14.71
N CYS A 71 -50.86 -21.28 -15.98
CA CYS A 71 -49.85 -21.08 -17.02
C CYS A 71 -48.98 -19.84 -16.76
N CYS A 72 -49.58 -18.73 -16.29
CA CYS A 72 -48.83 -17.54 -15.90
C CYS A 72 -47.77 -17.87 -14.83
N GLY A 73 -48.12 -18.73 -13.87
CA GLY A 73 -47.17 -19.21 -12.85
C GLY A 73 -45.97 -19.93 -13.44
N ILE A 74 -46.19 -20.85 -14.40
CA ILE A 74 -45.12 -21.59 -15.09
C ILE A 74 -44.24 -20.66 -15.92
N LEU A 75 -44.84 -19.67 -16.58
CA LEU A 75 -44.09 -18.70 -17.38
C LEU A 75 -43.21 -17.80 -16.51
N LEU A 76 -43.69 -17.41 -15.34
CA LEU A 76 -42.93 -16.62 -14.38
C LEU A 76 -41.76 -17.40 -13.78
N SER A 77 -41.94 -18.68 -13.42
CA SER A 77 -40.83 -19.53 -12.96
C SER A 77 -39.80 -19.78 -14.07
N THR A 78 -40.28 -19.99 -15.31
CA THR A 78 -39.41 -20.11 -16.49
C THR A 78 -38.64 -18.81 -16.76
N SER A 79 -39.28 -17.67 -16.62
CA SER A 79 -38.65 -16.36 -16.77
C SER A 79 -37.59 -16.12 -15.69
N ALA A 80 -37.82 -16.58 -14.46
CA ALA A 80 -36.82 -16.52 -13.39
C ALA A 80 -35.53 -17.26 -13.78
N ILE A 81 -35.65 -18.43 -14.40
CA ILE A 81 -34.50 -19.21 -14.87
C ILE A 81 -33.75 -18.42 -15.93
N LEU A 82 -34.46 -17.86 -16.92
CA LEU A 82 -33.83 -17.10 -17.99
C LEU A 82 -33.13 -15.83 -17.48
N VAL A 83 -33.71 -15.15 -16.49
CA VAL A 83 -33.11 -13.99 -15.82
C VAL A 83 -31.85 -14.40 -15.05
N LEU A 84 -31.90 -15.47 -14.26
CA LEU A 84 -30.73 -16.00 -13.55
C LEU A 84 -29.60 -16.35 -14.53
N MET A 85 -29.97 -16.92 -15.67
CA MET A 85 -29.04 -17.32 -16.72
C MET A 85 -28.57 -16.17 -17.61
N LYS A 86 -29.07 -14.95 -17.39
CA LYS A 86 -28.78 -13.76 -18.20
C LYS A 86 -29.09 -13.95 -19.69
N VAL A 87 -30.07 -14.78 -20.02
CA VAL A 87 -30.48 -15.04 -21.41
C VAL A 87 -31.59 -14.06 -21.81
N LYS A 88 -31.36 -13.29 -22.88
CA LYS A 88 -32.36 -12.37 -23.43
C LYS A 88 -33.34 -13.12 -24.33
N LEU A 89 -34.63 -13.08 -24.01
CA LEU A 89 -35.71 -13.56 -24.89
C LEU A 89 -36.02 -12.53 -25.98
N LYS A 90 -36.22 -12.98 -27.23
CA LYS A 90 -36.80 -12.13 -28.27
C LYS A 90 -38.29 -11.91 -28.00
N PRO A 91 -38.86 -10.71 -28.26
CA PRO A 91 -40.28 -10.43 -28.07
C PRO A 91 -41.23 -11.38 -28.82
N SER A 92 -40.77 -11.97 -29.93
CA SER A 92 -41.51 -12.97 -30.71
C SER A 92 -41.89 -14.22 -29.91
N TYR A 93 -41.09 -14.64 -28.93
CA TYR A 93 -41.41 -15.80 -28.08
C TYR A 93 -42.57 -15.49 -27.13
N PHE A 94 -42.67 -14.25 -26.64
CA PHE A 94 -43.77 -13.83 -25.77
C PHE A 94 -45.11 -13.86 -26.53
N LEU A 95 -45.13 -13.41 -27.78
CA LEU A 95 -46.29 -13.48 -28.67
C LEU A 95 -46.76 -14.92 -28.93
N VAL A 96 -45.82 -15.84 -29.15
CA VAL A 96 -46.13 -17.27 -29.34
C VAL A 96 -46.74 -17.87 -28.08
N ILE A 97 -46.14 -17.59 -26.92
CA ILE A 97 -46.64 -18.04 -25.61
C ILE A 97 -48.04 -17.48 -25.35
N LEU A 98 -48.26 -16.18 -25.58
CA LEU A 98 -49.56 -15.52 -25.41
C LEU A 98 -50.62 -16.13 -26.33
N GLY A 99 -50.26 -16.44 -27.57
CA GLY A 99 -51.14 -17.14 -28.51
C GLY A 99 -51.58 -18.51 -27.98
N PHE A 100 -50.66 -19.28 -27.40
CA PHE A 100 -50.97 -20.57 -26.79
C PHE A 100 -51.88 -20.46 -25.57
N LEU A 101 -51.69 -19.45 -24.71
CA LEU A 101 -52.57 -19.18 -23.56
C LEU A 101 -54.00 -18.85 -24.00
N ILE A 102 -54.13 -18.07 -25.06
CA ILE A 102 -55.43 -17.70 -25.64
C ILE A 102 -56.12 -18.94 -26.20
N VAL A 103 -55.41 -19.75 -27.00
CA VAL A 103 -55.95 -21.00 -27.53
C VAL A 103 -56.40 -21.92 -26.41
N ASP A 104 -55.58 -22.08 -25.36
CA ASP A 104 -55.92 -22.95 -24.24
C ASP A 104 -57.15 -22.45 -23.46
N PHE A 105 -57.27 -21.14 -23.21
CA PHE A 105 -58.45 -20.56 -22.55
C PHE A 105 -59.75 -20.84 -23.33
N PHE A 106 -59.72 -20.70 -24.66
CA PHE A 106 -60.91 -20.86 -25.51
C PHE A 106 -61.21 -22.30 -25.93
N CYS A 107 -60.21 -23.19 -26.02
CA CYS A 107 -60.42 -24.59 -26.41
C CYS A 107 -60.90 -25.48 -25.25
N TYR A 108 -60.54 -25.13 -24.01
CA TYR A 108 -60.81 -25.95 -22.83
C TYR A 108 -62.30 -26.18 -22.50
N PRO A 109 -63.23 -25.22 -22.73
CA PRO A 109 -64.66 -25.41 -22.50
C PRO A 109 -65.34 -26.36 -23.49
N PHE A 110 -64.82 -26.50 -24.72
CA PHE A 110 -65.52 -27.17 -25.83
C PHE A 110 -64.99 -28.57 -26.14
N CYS A 111 -63.68 -28.82 -25.96
CA CYS A 111 -63.03 -30.08 -26.31
C CYS A 111 -62.09 -30.53 -25.18
N ILE A 112 -62.65 -30.95 -24.05
CA ILE A 112 -61.92 -31.25 -22.80
C ILE A 112 -60.69 -32.14 -23.02
N GLY A 113 -60.79 -33.18 -23.85
CA GLY A 113 -59.66 -34.07 -24.13
C GLY A 113 -58.56 -33.44 -25.01
N ILE A 114 -58.94 -32.84 -26.14
CA ILE A 114 -58.00 -32.28 -27.11
C ILE A 114 -57.28 -31.05 -26.56
N SER A 115 -57.98 -30.20 -25.79
CA SER A 115 -57.38 -29.00 -25.18
C SER A 115 -56.34 -29.36 -24.12
N VAL A 116 -56.64 -30.32 -23.24
CA VAL A 116 -55.69 -30.83 -22.24
C VAL A 116 -54.45 -31.40 -22.92
N PHE A 117 -54.63 -32.12 -24.02
CA PHE A 117 -53.52 -32.70 -24.78
C PHE A 117 -52.62 -31.63 -25.43
N LEU A 118 -53.21 -30.64 -26.11
CA LEU A 118 -52.48 -29.51 -26.71
C LEU A 118 -51.72 -28.69 -25.66
N HIS A 119 -52.35 -28.42 -24.52
CA HIS A 119 -51.74 -27.73 -23.38
C HIS A 119 -50.47 -28.44 -22.90
N LYS A 120 -50.50 -29.77 -22.77
CA LYS A 120 -49.35 -30.56 -22.32
C LYS A 120 -48.21 -30.59 -23.33
N ILE A 121 -48.52 -30.59 -24.62
CA ILE A 121 -47.51 -30.45 -25.69
C ILE A 121 -46.77 -29.11 -25.56
N ILE A 122 -47.52 -28.02 -25.34
CA ILE A 122 -46.95 -26.67 -25.22
C ILE A 122 -46.00 -26.59 -24.02
N LEU A 123 -46.38 -27.14 -22.87
CA LEU A 123 -45.52 -27.17 -21.68
C LEU A 123 -44.22 -27.93 -21.92
N VAL A 124 -44.29 -29.11 -22.56
CA VAL A 124 -43.09 -29.90 -22.90
C VAL A 124 -42.17 -29.14 -23.86
N LEU A 125 -42.74 -28.48 -24.87
CA LEU A 125 -41.97 -27.68 -25.83
C LEU A 125 -41.28 -26.49 -25.15
N VAL A 126 -41.97 -25.79 -24.24
CA VAL A 126 -41.39 -24.67 -23.48
C VAL A 126 -40.23 -25.17 -22.60
N SER A 127 -40.42 -26.26 -21.87
CA SER A 127 -39.34 -26.86 -21.06
C SER A 127 -38.15 -27.32 -21.89
N LEU A 128 -38.38 -27.87 -23.09
CA LEU A 128 -37.32 -28.26 -24.02
C LEU A 128 -36.56 -27.05 -24.57
N ILE A 129 -37.25 -25.97 -24.92
CA ILE A 129 -36.63 -24.73 -25.38
C ILE A 129 -35.73 -24.14 -24.29
N VAL A 130 -36.21 -24.10 -23.04
CA VAL A 130 -35.43 -23.64 -21.89
C VAL A 130 -34.21 -24.54 -21.65
N ALA A 131 -34.35 -25.86 -21.82
CA ALA A 131 -33.26 -26.82 -21.76
C ALA A 131 -32.16 -26.56 -22.80
N ILE A 132 -32.56 -26.34 -24.06
CA ILE A 132 -31.64 -26.03 -25.15
C ILE A 132 -30.93 -24.69 -24.91
N MET A 133 -31.68 -23.67 -24.49
CA MET A 133 -31.14 -22.34 -24.17
C MET A 133 -30.12 -22.41 -23.02
N PHE A 134 -30.36 -23.28 -22.02
CA PHE A 134 -29.40 -23.48 -20.95
C PHE A 134 -28.11 -24.12 -21.43
N PHE A 135 -28.22 -25.18 -22.23
CA PHE A 135 -27.05 -25.87 -22.75
C PHE A 135 -26.15 -24.91 -23.55
N HIS A 136 -26.77 -23.94 -24.23
CA HIS A 136 -26.05 -22.91 -24.97
C HIS A 136 -25.41 -21.81 -24.10
N SER A 137 -25.92 -21.53 -22.89
CA SER A 137 -25.44 -20.42 -22.04
C SER A 137 -24.11 -20.69 -21.32
N ARG A 138 -23.60 -21.93 -21.36
CA ARG A 138 -22.32 -22.35 -20.74
C ARG A 138 -22.17 -22.06 -19.24
N SER A 139 -23.26 -21.95 -18.47
CA SER A 139 -23.19 -21.76 -17.01
C SER A 139 -22.46 -22.93 -16.31
N LYS A 140 -21.46 -22.62 -15.49
CA LYS A 140 -20.68 -23.62 -14.73
C LYS A 140 -21.32 -24.02 -13.39
N SER A 141 -22.34 -23.31 -12.93
CA SER A 141 -22.98 -23.58 -11.63
C SER A 141 -23.66 -24.96 -11.64
N VAL A 142 -23.22 -25.85 -10.74
CA VAL A 142 -23.83 -27.18 -10.51
C VAL A 142 -25.31 -27.04 -10.15
N LEU A 143 -25.64 -26.01 -9.39
CA LEU A 143 -26.98 -25.75 -8.91
C LEU A 143 -27.90 -25.22 -10.02
N ALA A 144 -27.36 -24.42 -10.95
CA ALA A 144 -28.08 -24.04 -12.17
C ALA A 144 -28.36 -25.25 -13.07
N LYS A 145 -27.42 -26.21 -13.17
CA LYS A 145 -27.64 -27.48 -13.90
C LYS A 145 -28.74 -28.32 -13.24
N LEU A 146 -28.80 -28.35 -11.91
CA LEU A 146 -29.88 -29.02 -11.18
C LEU A 146 -31.25 -28.38 -11.44
N LEU A 147 -31.34 -27.04 -11.52
CA LEU A 147 -32.57 -26.36 -11.94
C LEU A 147 -33.01 -26.82 -13.33
N LEU A 148 -32.07 -26.94 -14.27
CA LEU A 148 -32.41 -27.40 -15.62
C LEU A 148 -32.95 -28.82 -15.61
N CYS A 149 -32.25 -29.74 -14.95
CA CYS A 149 -32.69 -31.12 -14.81
C CYS A 149 -34.09 -31.19 -14.20
N ASN A 150 -34.38 -30.38 -13.16
CA ASN A 150 -35.71 -30.31 -12.55
C ASN A 150 -36.80 -29.88 -13.54
N ASN A 151 -36.52 -28.92 -14.43
CA ASN A 151 -37.48 -28.49 -15.45
C ASN A 151 -37.75 -29.56 -16.50
N ILE A 152 -36.73 -30.29 -16.94
CA ILE A 152 -36.87 -31.39 -17.90
C ILE A 152 -37.62 -32.56 -17.27
N ILE A 153 -37.26 -32.94 -16.05
CA ILE A 153 -37.91 -34.03 -15.30
C ILE A 153 -39.40 -33.72 -15.10
N LEU A 154 -39.76 -32.48 -14.76
CA LEU A 154 -41.16 -32.10 -14.64
C LEU A 154 -41.93 -32.28 -15.95
N ALA A 155 -41.37 -31.80 -17.07
CA ALA A 155 -42.02 -31.93 -18.36
C ALA A 155 -42.32 -33.40 -18.71
N ILE A 156 -41.37 -34.29 -18.41
CA ILE A 156 -41.52 -35.74 -18.59
C ILE A 156 -42.61 -36.30 -17.66
N ILE A 157 -42.59 -35.94 -16.38
CA ILE A 157 -43.58 -36.38 -15.39
C ILE A 157 -44.98 -35.93 -15.83
N GLN A 158 -45.17 -34.67 -16.20
CA GLN A 158 -46.45 -34.13 -16.66
C GLN A 158 -46.97 -34.86 -17.91
N TRP A 159 -46.06 -35.26 -18.81
CA TRP A 159 -46.41 -36.02 -20.01
C TRP A 159 -46.83 -37.47 -19.69
N ILE A 160 -46.09 -38.15 -18.81
CA ILE A 160 -46.43 -39.50 -18.34
C ILE A 160 -47.78 -39.50 -17.61
N PHE A 161 -48.00 -38.53 -16.71
CA PHE A 161 -49.27 -38.38 -16.00
C PHE A 161 -50.43 -38.10 -16.95
N ALA A 162 -50.22 -37.26 -17.98
CA ALA A 162 -51.23 -37.03 -19.02
C ALA A 162 -51.60 -38.34 -19.73
N GLY A 163 -50.62 -39.16 -20.15
CA GLY A 163 -50.89 -40.43 -20.83
C GLY A 163 -51.61 -41.47 -19.97
N ILE A 164 -51.25 -41.60 -18.69
CA ILE A 164 -51.81 -42.63 -17.78
C ILE A 164 -53.25 -42.28 -17.34
N PHE A 165 -53.53 -41.01 -17.10
CA PHE A 165 -54.77 -40.56 -16.44
C PHE A 165 -55.77 -39.90 -17.38
N TYR A 166 -55.46 -39.76 -18.69
CA TYR A 166 -56.36 -39.19 -19.70
C TYR A 166 -57.75 -39.85 -19.71
N SER A 167 -57.81 -41.16 -19.46
CA SER A 167 -59.06 -41.94 -19.47
C SER A 167 -59.88 -41.84 -18.17
N LYS A 168 -59.35 -41.23 -17.09
CA LYS A 168 -59.98 -41.22 -15.75
C LYS A 168 -60.81 -39.96 -15.42
N GLY A 169 -61.03 -39.08 -16.40
CA GLY A 169 -61.93 -37.92 -16.26
C GLY A 169 -61.41 -36.83 -15.27
N PRO A 170 -62.29 -36.04 -14.62
CA PRO A 170 -61.93 -34.80 -13.91
C PRO A 170 -61.01 -34.99 -12.69
N THR A 171 -60.80 -36.21 -12.22
CA THR A 171 -59.84 -36.53 -11.13
C THR A 171 -58.37 -36.32 -11.54
N TYR A 172 -58.08 -36.34 -12.85
CA TYR A 172 -56.75 -36.07 -13.42
C TYR A 172 -56.22 -34.67 -13.08
N PHE A 173 -57.07 -33.64 -13.19
CA PHE A 173 -56.70 -32.24 -13.00
C PHE A 173 -56.18 -31.96 -11.58
N PHE A 174 -56.67 -32.70 -10.59
CA PHE A 174 -56.22 -32.59 -9.22
C PHE A 174 -54.75 -33.01 -9.05
N TRP A 175 -54.38 -34.19 -9.55
CA TRP A 175 -53.03 -34.73 -9.43
C TRP A 175 -52.00 -33.90 -10.21
N ASP A 176 -52.40 -33.30 -11.32
CA ASP A 176 -51.56 -32.40 -12.11
C ASP A 176 -51.22 -31.10 -11.35
N ASN A 177 -52.20 -30.52 -10.65
CA ASN A 177 -51.96 -29.37 -9.77
C ASN A 177 -51.05 -29.73 -8.60
N VAL A 178 -51.22 -30.91 -8.00
CA VAL A 178 -50.35 -31.39 -6.91
C VAL A 178 -48.90 -31.53 -7.42
N ALA A 179 -48.69 -32.12 -8.60
CA ALA A 179 -47.36 -32.25 -9.19
C ALA A 179 -46.72 -30.88 -9.46
N TYR A 180 -47.50 -29.91 -9.93
CA TYR A 180 -47.03 -28.55 -10.15
C TYR A 180 -46.62 -27.83 -8.86
N ILE A 181 -47.41 -27.95 -7.79
CA ILE A 181 -47.09 -27.34 -6.49
C ILE A 181 -45.77 -27.90 -5.94
N ILE A 182 -45.59 -29.23 -6.01
CA ILE A 182 -44.35 -29.89 -5.60
C ILE A 182 -43.17 -29.35 -6.41
N HIS A 183 -43.33 -29.23 -7.73
CA HIS A 183 -42.28 -28.70 -8.59
C HIS A 183 -41.95 -27.24 -8.30
N ASN A 184 -42.96 -26.38 -8.15
CA ASN A 184 -42.76 -24.97 -7.86
C ASN A 184 -42.00 -24.78 -6.54
N PHE A 185 -42.33 -25.59 -5.53
CA PHE A 185 -41.59 -25.64 -4.27
C PHE A 185 -40.13 -26.04 -4.48
N ILE A 186 -39.86 -27.16 -5.16
CA ILE A 186 -38.49 -27.64 -5.43
C ILE A 186 -37.68 -26.58 -6.19
N THR A 187 -38.25 -26.02 -7.26
CA THR A 187 -37.61 -24.97 -8.07
C THR A 187 -37.27 -23.76 -7.20
N SER A 188 -38.23 -23.26 -6.42
CA SER A 188 -38.05 -22.10 -5.57
C SER A 188 -36.97 -22.34 -4.49
N THR A 189 -36.92 -23.53 -3.88
CA THR A 189 -35.86 -23.91 -2.92
C THR A 189 -34.48 -23.93 -3.58
N ILE A 190 -34.34 -24.49 -4.78
CA ILE A 190 -33.05 -24.51 -5.47
C ILE A 190 -32.58 -23.08 -5.78
N PHE A 191 -33.48 -22.17 -6.17
CA PHE A 191 -33.14 -20.74 -6.38
C PHE A 191 -32.64 -20.04 -5.12
N VAL A 192 -33.23 -20.33 -3.95
CA VAL A 192 -32.74 -19.82 -2.65
C VAL A 192 -31.31 -20.30 -2.42
N CYS A 193 -31.03 -21.58 -2.64
CA CYS A 193 -29.69 -22.13 -2.49
C CYS A 193 -28.67 -21.46 -3.44
N ILE A 194 -29.07 -21.13 -4.69
CA ILE A 194 -28.20 -20.42 -5.64
C ILE A 194 -27.85 -19.03 -5.11
N THR A 195 -28.87 -18.28 -4.69
CA THR A 195 -28.73 -16.92 -4.15
C THR A 195 -27.80 -16.89 -2.94
N ILE A 196 -27.94 -17.87 -2.03
CA ILE A 196 -27.08 -17.99 -0.85
C ILE A 196 -25.64 -18.36 -1.25
N GLN A 197 -25.45 -19.24 -2.23
CA GLN A 197 -24.12 -19.65 -2.66
C GLN A 197 -23.37 -18.52 -3.36
N GLU A 198 -24.03 -17.76 -4.24
CA GLU A 198 -23.44 -16.61 -4.93
C GLU A 198 -23.08 -15.49 -3.94
N SER A 199 -23.97 -15.18 -3.00
CA SER A 199 -23.69 -14.17 -1.98
C SER A 199 -22.50 -14.58 -1.09
N LYS A 200 -22.44 -15.84 -0.63
CA LYS A 200 -21.27 -16.36 0.13
C LYS A 200 -19.96 -16.22 -0.64
N ALA A 201 -19.93 -16.56 -1.92
CA ALA A 201 -18.73 -16.45 -2.74
C ALA A 201 -18.28 -14.98 -2.89
N TYR A 202 -19.24 -14.07 -3.12
CA TYR A 202 -18.97 -12.64 -3.17
C TYR A 202 -18.38 -12.10 -1.87
N TYR A 203 -18.98 -12.44 -0.72
CA TYR A 203 -18.46 -11.98 0.58
C TYR A 203 -17.10 -12.58 0.91
N ALA A 204 -16.84 -13.84 0.57
CA ALA A 204 -15.53 -14.46 0.78
C ALA A 204 -14.43 -13.72 0.01
N GLN A 205 -14.67 -13.44 -1.28
CA GLN A 205 -13.74 -12.64 -2.08
C GLN A 205 -13.52 -11.24 -1.50
N ARG A 206 -14.62 -10.57 -1.09
CA ARG A 206 -14.53 -9.22 -0.52
C ARG A 206 -13.73 -9.18 0.78
N VAL A 207 -13.84 -10.22 1.61
CA VAL A 207 -13.06 -10.34 2.85
C VAL A 207 -11.57 -10.50 2.56
N ASP A 208 -11.20 -11.29 1.56
CA ASP A 208 -9.79 -11.49 1.20
C ASP A 208 -9.17 -10.22 0.58
N GLU A 209 -9.93 -9.49 -0.25
CA GLU A 209 -9.52 -8.16 -0.75
C GLU A 209 -9.26 -7.18 0.40
N LEU A 210 -10.21 -7.05 1.34
CA LEU A 210 -10.09 -6.15 2.49
C LEU A 210 -8.92 -6.52 3.41
N LYS A 211 -8.64 -7.82 3.60
CA LYS A 211 -7.45 -8.26 4.35
C LYS A 211 -6.17 -7.80 3.67
N GLY A 212 -6.09 -7.89 2.34
CA GLY A 212 -4.96 -7.39 1.56
C GLY A 212 -4.75 -5.88 1.74
N GLU A 213 -5.83 -5.10 1.65
CA GLU A 213 -5.80 -3.65 1.88
C GLU A 213 -5.33 -3.29 3.31
N ILE A 214 -5.81 -4.00 4.33
CA ILE A 214 -5.40 -3.77 5.73
C ILE A 214 -3.91 -4.06 5.92
N VAL A 215 -3.41 -5.18 5.41
CA VAL A 215 -1.98 -5.54 5.54
C VAL A 215 -1.11 -4.49 4.85
N LEU A 216 -1.50 -4.03 3.65
CA LEU A 216 -0.79 -2.97 2.94
C LEU A 216 -0.81 -1.65 3.72
N GLY A 217 -1.97 -1.26 4.26
CA GLY A 217 -2.12 -0.05 5.07
C GLY A 217 -1.30 -0.08 6.36
N GLN A 218 -1.24 -1.24 7.04
CA GLN A 218 -0.40 -1.42 8.23
C GLN A 218 1.09 -1.26 7.90
N LYS A 219 1.54 -1.81 6.77
CA LYS A 219 2.94 -1.67 6.33
C LYS A 219 3.30 -0.20 6.05
N GLN A 220 2.45 0.52 5.33
CA GLN A 220 2.67 1.95 5.04
C GLN A 220 2.69 2.79 6.32
N LEU A 221 1.81 2.49 7.27
CA LEU A 221 1.75 3.18 8.55
C LEU A 221 3.04 2.96 9.35
N GLN A 222 3.53 1.72 9.42
CA GLN A 222 4.78 1.37 10.11
C GLN A 222 5.98 2.11 9.50
N GLU A 223 6.12 2.11 8.18
CA GLU A 223 7.19 2.85 7.48
C GLU A 223 7.12 4.36 7.75
N SER A 224 5.90 4.92 7.87
CA SER A 224 5.72 6.33 8.24
C SER A 224 6.09 6.61 9.70
N TYR A 225 5.78 5.70 10.62
CA TYR A 225 6.15 5.86 12.03
C TYR A 225 7.66 5.83 12.21
N GLU A 226 8.36 4.87 11.60
CA GLU A 226 9.81 4.76 11.66
C GLU A 226 10.51 6.03 11.14
N LYS A 227 10.03 6.58 10.01
CA LYS A 227 10.53 7.86 9.48
C LYS A 227 10.29 9.03 10.42
N ASN A 228 9.12 9.09 11.06
CA ASN A 228 8.79 10.16 12.00
C ASN A 228 9.57 10.07 13.31
N GLU A 229 9.83 8.87 13.83
CA GLU A 229 10.68 8.68 15.00
C GLU A 229 12.13 9.11 14.70
N LEU A 230 12.70 8.68 13.58
CA LEU A 230 14.03 9.12 13.14
C LEU A 230 14.12 10.65 13.04
N ARG A 231 13.12 11.27 12.42
CA ARG A 231 13.04 12.74 12.31
C ARG A 231 12.96 13.41 13.68
N SER A 232 12.18 12.84 14.61
CA SER A 232 12.00 13.39 15.95
C SER A 232 13.28 13.28 16.78
N SER A 233 13.99 12.14 16.69
CA SER A 233 15.30 11.96 17.31
C SER A 233 16.30 13.02 16.82
N ILE A 234 16.36 13.24 15.49
CA ILE A 234 17.23 14.27 14.91
C ILE A 234 16.91 15.66 15.48
N PHE A 235 15.64 16.04 15.60
CA PHE A 235 15.27 17.33 16.19
C PHE A 235 15.66 17.46 17.67
N ALA A 236 15.57 16.37 18.43
CA ALA A 236 16.00 16.36 19.82
C ALA A 236 17.52 16.57 19.93
N ASP A 237 18.31 15.83 19.14
CA ASP A 237 19.77 15.95 19.10
C ASP A 237 20.20 17.35 18.66
N LEU A 238 19.57 17.89 17.62
CA LEU A 238 19.78 19.26 17.15
C LEU A 238 19.53 20.29 18.25
N SER A 239 18.43 20.15 18.98
CA SER A 239 18.06 21.07 20.05
C SER A 239 19.10 21.05 21.17
N HIS A 240 19.62 19.88 21.51
CA HIS A 240 20.67 19.72 22.52
C HIS A 240 21.98 20.39 22.09
N GLU A 241 22.43 20.12 20.86
CA GLU A 241 23.69 20.66 20.34
C GLU A 241 23.66 22.17 20.10
N LEU A 242 22.49 22.75 19.82
CA LEU A 242 22.32 24.20 19.75
C LEU A 242 22.29 24.85 21.13
N LYS A 243 21.62 24.23 22.12
CA LYS A 243 21.46 24.79 23.46
C LYS A 243 22.78 24.96 24.21
N THR A 244 23.73 24.04 24.00
CA THR A 244 25.04 24.05 24.67
C THR A 244 25.85 25.34 24.40
N PRO A 245 26.21 25.69 23.15
CA PRO A 245 26.93 26.93 22.86
C PRO A 245 26.11 28.18 23.18
N ILE A 246 24.78 28.17 23.02
CA ILE A 246 23.90 29.29 23.40
C ILE A 246 24.01 29.59 24.89
N ASN A 247 23.94 28.56 25.74
CA ASN A 247 24.09 28.72 27.19
C ASN A 247 25.47 29.26 27.56
N VAL A 248 26.54 28.79 26.89
CA VAL A 248 27.89 29.30 27.13
C VAL A 248 27.99 30.77 26.74
N ILE A 249 27.46 31.18 25.58
CA ILE A 249 27.42 32.59 25.16
C ILE A 249 26.68 33.42 26.22
N TYR A 250 25.49 32.98 26.62
CA TYR A 250 24.68 33.68 27.61
C TYR A 250 25.39 33.84 28.96
N SER A 251 26.01 32.78 29.48
CA SER A 251 26.79 32.87 30.73
C SER A 251 28.01 33.78 30.59
N ASN A 252 28.70 33.79 29.45
CA ASN A 252 29.82 34.72 29.22
C ASN A 252 29.33 36.18 29.13
N ILE A 253 28.14 36.44 28.57
CA ILE A 253 27.51 37.76 28.59
C ILE A 253 27.26 38.21 30.03
N GLN A 254 26.67 37.36 30.88
CA GLN A 254 26.42 37.68 32.29
C GLN A 254 27.71 37.99 33.06
N LEU A 255 28.77 37.22 32.82
CA LEU A 255 30.08 37.45 33.43
C LEU A 255 30.71 38.76 32.92
N PHE A 256 30.58 39.03 31.63
CA PHE A 256 31.06 40.27 31.02
C PHE A 256 30.35 41.50 31.59
N GLU A 257 29.02 41.46 31.72
CA GLU A 257 28.22 42.52 32.35
C GLU A 257 28.65 42.76 33.80
N LYS A 258 28.89 41.69 34.56
CA LYS A 258 29.37 41.80 35.94
C LYS A 258 30.74 42.46 36.02
N CYS A 259 31.69 42.05 35.17
CA CYS A 259 33.03 42.64 35.10
C CYS A 259 33.02 44.11 34.67
N MET A 260 32.03 44.56 33.90
CA MET A 260 31.88 45.97 33.55
C MET A 260 31.24 46.81 34.67
N SER A 261 30.50 46.17 35.59
CA SER A 261 29.79 46.84 36.69
C SER A 261 30.61 47.00 37.98
N GLU A 262 31.57 46.11 38.21
CA GLU A 262 32.53 46.20 39.29
C GLU A 262 33.79 46.88 38.71
N ASP A 263 34.21 48.04 39.25
CA ASP A 263 35.43 48.80 38.86
C ASP A 263 36.74 48.02 39.18
N SER A 264 36.73 46.70 38.99
CA SER A 264 37.80 45.77 39.30
C SER A 264 38.58 45.45 38.02
N THR A 265 39.87 45.78 38.10
CA THR A 265 40.97 45.39 37.22
C THR A 265 40.73 44.15 36.35
N GLY A 266 40.72 44.34 35.02
CA GLY A 266 41.20 43.29 34.11
C GLY A 266 40.61 43.31 32.71
N ILE A 267 41.11 44.20 31.82
CA ILE A 267 40.92 44.12 30.35
C ILE A 267 41.13 42.67 29.83
N SER A 268 42.01 41.91 30.50
CA SER A 268 42.31 40.50 30.20
C SER A 268 41.16 39.50 30.45
N GLU A 269 40.27 39.72 31.42
CA GLU A 269 39.13 38.82 31.65
C GLU A 269 37.99 39.10 30.67
N SER A 270 37.78 40.37 30.35
CA SER A 270 36.82 40.83 29.35
C SER A 270 37.13 40.20 27.98
N ASP A 271 38.40 40.23 27.57
CA ASP A 271 38.88 39.62 26.33
C ASP A 271 38.68 38.09 26.31
N LYS A 272 38.86 37.42 27.45
CA LYS A 272 38.64 35.98 27.56
C LYS A 272 37.17 35.62 27.33
N TYR A 273 36.23 36.38 27.90
CA TYR A 273 34.80 36.15 27.69
C TYR A 273 34.39 36.46 26.25
N LEU A 274 34.89 37.54 25.64
CA LEU A 274 34.63 37.88 24.25
C LEU A 274 35.15 36.80 23.29
N LYS A 275 36.38 36.31 23.47
CA LYS A 275 36.93 35.20 22.68
C LYS A 275 36.12 33.92 22.83
N SER A 276 35.66 33.62 24.05
CA SER A 276 34.77 32.48 24.32
C SER A 276 33.42 32.62 23.58
N MET A 277 32.80 33.80 23.60
CA MET A 277 31.56 34.08 22.87
C MET A 277 31.76 33.91 21.36
N GLN A 278 32.79 34.53 20.79
CA GLN A 278 33.13 34.42 19.36
C GLN A 278 33.32 32.96 18.94
N LYS A 279 34.07 32.17 19.73
CA LYS A 279 34.27 30.74 19.48
C LYS A 279 32.96 29.96 19.46
N ASN A 280 32.03 30.24 20.37
CA ASN A 280 30.74 29.55 20.42
C ASN A 280 29.77 30.01 19.32
N CYS A 281 29.81 31.29 18.90
CA CYS A 281 29.10 31.78 17.72
C CYS A 281 29.59 31.09 16.45
N TYR A 282 30.91 30.97 16.26
CA TYR A 282 31.48 30.26 15.13
C TYR A 282 31.07 28.78 15.11
N ARG A 283 31.10 28.12 16.27
CA ARG A 283 30.61 26.73 16.42
C ARG A 283 29.15 26.58 16.00
N LEU A 284 28.27 27.51 16.39
CA LEU A 284 26.87 27.53 15.96
C LEU A 284 26.75 27.66 14.44
N ILE A 285 27.49 28.59 13.83
CA ILE A 285 27.49 28.79 12.37
C ILE A 285 27.95 27.51 11.66
N LYS A 286 29.05 26.89 12.11
CA LYS A 286 29.54 25.63 11.54
C LYS A 286 28.51 24.51 11.67
N LEU A 287 27.85 24.39 12.82
CA LEU A 287 26.80 23.40 13.04
C LEU A 287 25.61 23.61 12.10
N VAL A 288 25.11 24.84 12.00
CA VAL A 288 24.00 25.19 11.09
C VAL A 288 24.37 24.91 9.64
N ASN A 289 25.55 25.31 9.20
CA ASN A 289 26.01 25.07 7.83
C ASN A 289 26.12 23.57 7.52
N ASN A 290 26.68 22.78 8.45
CA ASN A 290 26.76 21.33 8.29
C ASN A 290 25.38 20.67 8.18
N ILE A 291 24.38 21.17 8.91
CA ILE A 291 22.99 20.68 8.82
C ILE A 291 22.37 21.05 7.48
N ILE A 292 22.55 22.29 7.03
CA ILE A 292 22.05 22.74 5.73
C ILE A 292 22.66 21.90 4.61
N ASP A 293 23.97 21.67 4.66
CA ASP A 293 24.68 20.85 3.66
C ASP A 293 24.19 19.41 3.69
N MET A 294 24.08 18.77 4.87
CA MET A 294 23.52 17.42 4.96
C MET A 294 22.09 17.33 4.41
N ASN A 295 21.23 18.29 4.74
CA ASN A 295 19.86 18.31 4.22
C ASN A 295 19.83 18.44 2.69
N LYS A 296 20.71 19.26 2.12
CA LYS A 296 20.85 19.39 0.66
C LYS A 296 21.32 18.08 0.00
N ILE A 297 22.22 17.35 0.65
CA ILE A 297 22.70 16.05 0.15
C ILE A 297 21.58 15.01 0.18
N GLU A 298 20.90 14.84 1.32
CA GLU A 298 19.83 13.83 1.47
C GLU A 298 18.61 14.08 0.59
N SER A 299 18.30 15.34 0.33
CA SER A 299 17.22 15.73 -0.57
C SER A 299 17.61 15.69 -2.05
N GLY A 300 18.87 15.40 -2.38
CA GLY A 300 19.39 15.39 -3.73
C GLY A 300 19.50 16.79 -4.38
N TYR A 301 19.36 17.86 -3.60
CA TYR A 301 19.45 19.25 -4.07
C TYR A 301 20.88 19.80 -4.10
N MET A 302 21.86 19.10 -3.52
CA MET A 302 23.26 19.49 -3.64
C MET A 302 23.76 19.19 -5.06
N LYS A 303 24.07 20.25 -5.81
CA LYS A 303 24.74 20.13 -7.11
C LYS A 303 26.25 20.12 -6.90
N LEU A 304 26.95 19.20 -7.56
CA LEU A 304 28.40 19.19 -7.64
C LEU A 304 28.87 20.07 -8.79
N GLU A 305 29.92 20.85 -8.54
CA GLU A 305 30.64 21.61 -9.57
C GLU A 305 31.97 20.93 -9.89
N VAL A 306 31.89 19.76 -10.53
CA VAL A 306 33.06 18.94 -10.86
C VAL A 306 33.86 19.59 -12.00
N LYS A 307 35.16 19.81 -11.79
CA LYS A 307 36.13 20.25 -12.82
C LYS A 307 37.47 19.52 -12.63
N ASN A 308 38.34 19.59 -13.64
CA ASN A 308 39.67 19.00 -13.57
C ASN A 308 40.61 19.92 -12.78
N TYR A 309 41.16 19.43 -11.67
CA TYR A 309 42.10 20.16 -10.82
C TYR A 309 43.33 19.32 -10.50
N ASN A 310 44.48 19.97 -10.36
CA ASN A 310 45.64 19.36 -9.71
C ASN A 310 45.41 19.38 -8.19
N ILE A 311 45.14 18.21 -7.61
CA ILE A 311 44.72 18.09 -6.20
C ILE A 311 45.89 18.18 -5.21
N ILE A 312 47.11 17.83 -5.63
CA ILE A 312 48.30 17.83 -4.77
C ILE A 312 48.60 19.21 -4.17
N PRO A 313 48.83 20.28 -4.97
CA PRO A 313 49.17 21.60 -4.43
C PRO A 313 48.04 22.17 -3.56
N PHE A 314 46.78 21.85 -3.90
CA PHE A 314 45.64 22.28 -3.10
C PHE A 314 45.62 21.70 -1.69
N ILE A 315 45.88 20.39 -1.56
CA ILE A 315 45.93 19.76 -0.23
C ILE A 315 47.16 20.22 0.52
N GLU A 316 48.30 20.35 -0.16
CA GLU A 316 49.53 20.89 0.44
C GLU A 316 49.29 22.27 1.05
N ASP A 317 48.71 23.20 0.28
CA ASP A 317 48.42 24.57 0.74
C ASP A 317 47.44 24.60 1.92
N MET A 318 46.43 23.72 1.93
CA MET A 318 45.52 23.55 3.08
C MET A 318 46.28 23.10 4.33
N VAL A 319 47.16 22.11 4.20
CA VAL A 319 47.94 21.57 5.31
C VAL A 319 48.91 22.62 5.84
N MET A 320 49.59 23.36 4.96
CA MET A 320 50.48 24.46 5.35
C MET A 320 49.72 25.57 6.10
N SER A 321 48.52 25.93 5.64
CA SER A 321 47.69 26.96 6.29
C SER A 321 47.27 26.55 7.71
N ILE A 322 46.99 25.28 7.93
CA ILE A 322 46.61 24.74 9.24
C ILE A 322 47.82 24.56 10.16
N ASN A 323 49.01 24.28 9.61
CA ASN A 323 50.23 24.07 10.39
C ASN A 323 50.54 25.27 11.29
N ALA A 324 50.32 26.50 10.80
CA ALA A 324 50.50 27.73 11.58
C ALA A 324 49.67 27.75 12.89
N PHE A 325 48.47 27.16 12.87
CA PHE A 325 47.62 27.02 14.06
C PHE A 325 48.00 25.80 14.91
N ALA A 326 48.31 24.67 14.27
CA ALA A 326 48.72 23.47 14.98
C ALA A 326 49.99 23.69 15.83
N MET A 327 50.93 24.51 15.33
CA MET A 327 52.12 24.92 16.09
C MET A 327 51.78 25.68 17.38
N GLN A 328 50.67 26.43 17.43
CA GLN A 328 50.22 27.09 18.69
C GLN A 328 49.79 26.07 19.75
N LYS A 329 49.38 24.86 19.33
CA LYS A 329 49.08 23.72 20.20
C LYS A 329 50.27 22.76 20.36
N GLN A 330 51.45 23.12 19.85
CA GLN A 330 52.65 22.27 19.78
C GLN A 330 52.38 20.91 19.13
N ILE A 331 51.55 20.88 18.08
CA ILE A 331 51.31 19.70 17.26
C ILE A 331 52.06 19.87 15.95
N ASN A 332 52.86 18.87 15.59
CA ASN A 332 53.60 18.86 14.32
C ASN A 332 52.68 18.34 13.20
N VAL A 333 52.49 19.12 12.13
CA VAL A 333 51.70 18.69 10.97
C VAL A 333 52.63 18.47 9.78
N ILE A 334 52.63 17.25 9.25
CA ILE A 334 53.50 16.81 8.16
C ILE A 334 52.64 16.52 6.93
N PHE A 335 53.01 17.07 5.78
CA PHE A 335 52.49 16.69 4.49
C PHE A 335 53.53 15.85 3.75
N ASP A 336 53.12 14.71 3.21
CA ASP A 336 53.99 13.83 2.45
C ASP A 336 53.25 13.19 1.26
N THR A 337 53.94 13.02 0.14
CA THR A 337 53.38 12.45 -1.08
C THR A 337 54.47 11.93 -2.01
N GLU A 338 54.16 10.86 -2.76
CA GLU A 338 55.05 10.30 -3.78
C GLU A 338 54.88 10.98 -5.16
N ILE A 339 54.03 12.02 -5.26
CA ILE A 339 53.55 12.58 -6.54
C ILE A 339 53.58 14.10 -6.48
N GLU A 340 54.19 14.75 -7.47
CA GLU A 340 54.21 16.22 -7.55
C GLU A 340 52.88 16.78 -8.11
N GLU A 341 52.27 16.10 -9.09
CA GLU A 341 51.04 16.55 -9.72
C GLU A 341 50.09 15.39 -10.03
N LEU A 342 48.81 15.56 -9.70
CA LEU A 342 47.76 14.60 -10.02
C LEU A 342 46.47 15.32 -10.38
N ILE A 343 46.10 15.27 -11.66
CA ILE A 343 44.87 15.87 -12.18
C ILE A 343 43.72 14.89 -12.01
N ILE A 344 42.66 15.32 -11.31
CA ILE A 344 41.41 14.57 -11.19
C ILE A 344 40.20 15.49 -11.35
N ALA A 345 39.07 14.89 -11.70
CA ALA A 345 37.76 15.51 -11.76
C ALA A 345 37.11 15.47 -10.37
N CYS A 346 37.06 16.62 -9.69
CA CYS A 346 36.44 16.73 -8.37
C CYS A 346 35.78 18.10 -8.16
N ASP A 347 34.97 18.20 -7.11
CA ASP A 347 34.45 19.47 -6.60
C ASP A 347 35.34 19.92 -5.43
N MET A 348 36.23 20.89 -5.70
CA MET A 348 37.27 21.34 -4.78
C MET A 348 36.69 21.86 -3.46
N ASP A 349 35.54 22.55 -3.49
CA ASP A 349 34.89 23.04 -2.27
C ASP A 349 34.48 21.87 -1.35
N LYS A 350 34.08 20.72 -1.93
CA LYS A 350 33.73 19.53 -1.12
C LYS A 350 34.98 18.83 -0.61
N VAL A 351 36.03 18.75 -1.42
CA VAL A 351 37.33 18.21 -0.99
C VAL A 351 37.89 19.05 0.16
N GLU A 352 37.82 20.38 0.06
CA GLU A 352 38.21 21.31 1.13
C GLU A 352 37.51 20.97 2.44
N LYS A 353 36.17 20.87 2.39
CA LYS A 353 35.35 20.54 3.56
C LYS A 353 35.69 19.18 4.15
N ILE A 354 36.00 18.19 3.31
CA ILE A 354 36.43 16.86 3.77
C ILE A 354 37.76 16.99 4.52
N VAL A 355 38.80 17.49 3.86
CA VAL A 355 40.16 17.57 4.40
C VAL A 355 40.18 18.44 5.66
N PHE A 356 39.52 19.59 5.64
CA PHE A 356 39.44 20.49 6.79
C PHE A 356 38.77 19.83 8.00
N ASN A 357 37.67 19.08 7.81
CA ASN A 357 37.03 18.38 8.93
C ASN A 357 37.93 17.28 9.49
N LEU A 358 38.64 16.53 8.65
CA LEU A 358 39.58 15.49 9.09
C LEU A 358 40.77 16.09 9.86
N LEU A 359 41.40 17.14 9.33
CA LEU A 359 42.51 17.83 9.99
C LEU A 359 42.08 18.49 11.30
N SER A 360 40.91 19.14 11.31
CA SER A 360 40.39 19.75 12.54
C SER A 360 40.12 18.71 13.63
N ASN A 361 39.68 17.50 13.27
CA ASN A 361 39.51 16.40 14.22
C ASN A 361 40.87 15.87 14.69
N ALA A 362 41.81 15.61 13.77
CA ALA A 362 43.15 15.14 14.11
C ALA A 362 43.84 16.08 15.11
N ILE A 363 43.88 17.38 14.83
CA ILE A 363 44.48 18.40 15.72
C ILE A 363 43.74 18.51 17.05
N LYS A 364 42.42 18.35 17.05
CA LYS A 364 41.59 18.45 18.25
C LYS A 364 41.84 17.30 19.23
N TYR A 365 42.08 16.09 18.74
CA TYR A 365 42.25 14.87 19.56
C TYR A 365 43.70 14.43 19.73
N THR A 366 44.65 15.16 19.13
CA THR A 366 46.09 14.96 19.36
C THR A 366 46.53 15.76 20.57
N PRO A 367 47.23 15.16 21.55
CA PRO A 367 47.80 15.88 22.68
C PRO A 367 48.97 16.79 22.26
N GLU A 368 49.35 17.72 23.15
CA GLU A 368 50.52 18.58 22.99
C GLU A 368 51.78 17.74 22.77
N GLY A 369 52.61 18.11 21.79
CA GLY A 369 53.80 17.35 21.39
C GLY A 369 53.53 16.15 20.46
N GLY A 370 52.27 15.93 20.06
CA GLY A 370 51.90 14.89 19.09
C GLY A 370 52.09 15.30 17.63
N GLU A 371 51.76 14.38 16.73
CA GLU A 371 51.95 14.55 15.28
C GLU A 371 50.68 14.21 14.49
N VAL A 372 50.49 14.94 13.39
CA VAL A 372 49.46 14.69 12.37
C VAL A 372 50.14 14.57 11.02
N LEU A 373 49.99 13.42 10.36
CA LEU A 373 50.53 13.13 9.04
C LEU A 373 49.40 13.13 8.01
N VAL A 374 49.56 13.92 6.95
CA VAL A 374 48.75 13.86 5.74
C VAL A 374 49.55 13.20 4.64
N TYR A 375 49.07 12.06 4.17
CA TYR A 375 49.74 11.30 3.11
C TYR A 375 48.81 11.11 1.91
N ILE A 376 49.31 11.42 0.72
CA ILE A 376 48.58 11.20 -0.54
C ILE A 376 49.23 10.06 -1.32
N SER A 377 48.41 9.08 -1.66
CA SER A 377 48.75 7.96 -2.54
C SER A 377 47.65 7.77 -3.59
N TYR A 378 47.90 6.93 -4.59
CA TYR A 378 46.97 6.67 -5.68
C TYR A 378 47.22 5.30 -6.28
N ASP A 379 46.19 4.75 -6.92
CA ASP A 379 46.31 3.57 -7.75
C ASP A 379 45.73 3.82 -9.15
N THR A 380 45.36 2.74 -9.86
CA THR A 380 44.76 2.83 -11.19
C THR A 380 43.36 3.46 -11.19
N ASN A 381 42.62 3.32 -10.09
CA ASN A 381 41.21 3.67 -10.01
C ASN A 381 40.94 4.88 -9.12
N ASP A 382 41.69 5.02 -8.02
CA ASP A 382 41.39 5.99 -6.97
C ASP A 382 42.64 6.78 -6.53
N ILE A 383 42.40 8.01 -6.05
CA ILE A 383 43.34 8.72 -5.17
C ILE A 383 42.92 8.44 -3.72
N CYS A 384 43.89 8.20 -2.84
CA CYS A 384 43.70 7.99 -1.41
C CYS A 384 44.42 9.10 -0.62
N ILE A 385 43.66 9.83 0.18
CA ILE A 385 44.18 10.87 1.07
C ILE A 385 43.98 10.40 2.50
N MET A 386 45.09 10.22 3.20
CA MET A 386 45.15 9.71 4.55
C MET A 386 45.47 10.84 5.52
N VAL A 387 44.71 10.93 6.61
CA VAL A 387 45.01 11.76 7.77
C VAL A 387 45.23 10.84 8.96
N GLN A 388 46.47 10.80 9.46
CA GLN A 388 46.89 10.01 10.59
C GLN A 388 47.28 10.93 11.74
N ASP A 389 46.85 10.60 12.96
CA ASP A 389 47.23 11.30 14.17
C ASP A 389 47.86 10.36 15.22
N THR A 390 48.53 10.95 16.21
CA THR A 390 49.05 10.26 17.38
C THR A 390 48.20 10.50 18.63
N GLY A 391 46.89 10.71 18.46
CA GLY A 391 45.94 10.97 19.53
C GLY A 391 45.52 9.72 20.31
N GLU A 392 44.41 9.83 21.04
CA GLU A 392 43.86 8.72 21.86
C GLU A 392 43.28 7.57 21.03
N GLY A 393 43.09 7.79 19.71
CA GLY A 393 42.46 6.84 18.81
C GLY A 393 40.94 6.73 19.02
N ILE A 394 40.33 5.76 18.34
CA ILE A 394 38.89 5.53 18.38
C ILE A 394 38.63 4.08 18.83
N PRO A 395 37.77 3.84 19.84
CA PRO A 395 37.38 2.49 20.25
C PRO A 395 36.84 1.67 19.07
N GLU A 396 37.21 0.39 18.99
CA GLU A 396 36.84 -0.49 17.86
C GLU A 396 35.32 -0.58 17.65
N GLU A 397 34.55 -0.58 18.74
CA GLU A 397 33.09 -0.60 18.73
C GLU A 397 32.48 0.61 18.00
N LEU A 398 33.22 1.71 17.92
CA LEU A 398 32.76 2.95 17.29
C LEU A 398 33.24 3.10 15.84
N HIS A 399 34.15 2.27 15.34
CA HIS A 399 34.79 2.47 14.01
C HIS A 399 33.79 2.62 12.85
N GLU A 400 32.68 1.89 12.90
CA GLU A 400 31.63 2.00 11.88
C GLU A 400 30.59 3.07 12.23
N ALA A 401 30.31 3.24 13.51
CA ALA A 401 29.32 4.18 14.01
C ALA A 401 29.77 5.65 13.92
N ILE A 402 31.08 5.96 13.93
CA ILE A 402 31.56 7.35 13.98
C ILE A 402 31.15 8.21 12.78
N PHE A 403 30.79 7.59 11.65
CA PHE A 403 30.28 8.29 10.48
C PHE A 403 28.76 8.51 10.53
N GLY A 404 28.11 8.10 11.63
CA GLY A 404 26.72 8.39 11.94
C GLY A 404 26.52 9.81 12.47
N ARG A 405 25.28 10.27 12.43
CA ARG A 405 24.88 11.61 12.90
C ARG A 405 24.85 11.67 14.41
N PHE A 406 25.36 12.77 14.97
CA PHE A 406 25.36 13.06 16.41
C PHE A 406 26.08 12.00 17.26
N ILE A 407 26.93 11.17 16.63
CA ILE A 407 27.73 10.18 17.34
C ILE A 407 28.92 10.88 17.98
N GLN A 408 29.05 10.70 19.30
CA GLN A 408 30.16 11.22 20.10
C GLN A 408 30.70 10.10 21.00
N ASN A 409 32.02 10.05 21.18
CA ASN A 409 32.64 9.14 22.13
C ASN A 409 32.39 9.67 23.56
N LYS A 410 31.77 8.86 24.43
CA LYS A 410 31.28 9.27 25.77
C LYS A 410 32.35 9.25 26.88
N GLY A 411 33.63 9.08 26.54
CA GLY A 411 34.73 9.02 27.51
C GLY A 411 34.95 10.33 28.29
N GLU A 412 35.47 10.22 29.52
CA GLU A 412 35.69 11.35 30.46
C GLU A 412 36.60 12.46 29.91
N LEU A 413 37.57 12.13 29.04
CA LEU A 413 38.44 13.11 28.37
C LEU A 413 37.79 13.79 27.15
N HIS A 414 36.82 13.14 26.49
CA HIS A 414 36.10 13.70 25.35
C HIS A 414 35.03 14.72 25.74
N GLN A 415 34.57 14.71 27.00
CA GLN A 415 33.75 15.80 27.57
C GLN A 415 34.47 17.16 27.52
N LYS A 416 35.81 17.18 27.49
CA LYS A 416 36.61 18.41 27.35
C LYS A 416 36.46 19.06 25.96
N TYR A 417 36.00 18.29 24.99
CA TYR A 417 36.08 18.58 23.57
C TYR A 417 34.69 18.50 22.90
N ASN A 418 33.74 19.35 23.34
CA ASN A 418 32.38 19.47 22.76
C ASN A 418 32.41 19.57 21.21
N SER A 419 32.11 18.46 20.52
CA SER A 419 31.89 18.39 19.06
C SER A 419 30.44 18.05 18.79
N SER A 420 29.90 18.60 17.70
CA SER A 420 28.51 18.36 17.30
C SER A 420 28.18 16.94 16.82
N GLY A 421 29.17 16.07 16.61
CA GLY A 421 28.97 14.72 16.06
C GLY A 421 28.43 14.69 14.61
N ILE A 422 28.33 15.83 13.92
CA ILE A 422 27.87 15.91 12.52
C ILE A 422 29.03 15.89 11.51
N GLY A 423 30.23 16.33 11.92
CA GLY A 423 31.35 16.57 11.00
C GLY A 423 31.72 15.35 10.15
N LEU A 424 31.92 14.18 10.77
CA LEU A 424 32.29 12.96 10.05
C LEU A 424 31.15 12.38 9.20
N ALA A 425 29.90 12.57 9.62
CA ALA A 425 28.74 12.20 8.80
C ALA A 425 28.66 13.04 7.52
N LEU A 426 28.97 14.34 7.61
CA LEU A 426 29.09 15.21 6.45
C LEU A 426 30.26 14.78 5.55
N VAL A 427 31.43 14.50 6.12
CA VAL A 427 32.60 14.00 5.37
C VAL A 427 32.24 12.76 4.55
N LYS A 428 31.62 11.75 5.20
CA LYS A 428 31.17 10.53 4.51
C LYS A 428 30.22 10.85 3.36
N SER A 429 29.22 11.69 3.62
CA SER A 429 28.22 12.06 2.60
C SER A 429 28.85 12.82 1.42
N LEU A 430 29.83 13.69 1.67
CA LEU A 430 30.54 14.42 0.62
C LEU A 430 31.47 13.52 -0.21
N ALA A 431 32.14 12.55 0.43
CA ALA A 431 32.96 11.57 -0.27
C ALA A 431 32.07 10.69 -1.17
N GLU A 432 30.99 10.13 -0.63
CA GLU A 432 30.04 9.30 -1.37
C GLU A 432 29.34 10.06 -2.50
N LEU A 433 29.01 11.34 -2.30
CA LEU A 433 28.44 12.20 -3.34
C LEU A 433 29.38 12.34 -4.54
N GLN A 434 30.70 12.35 -4.30
CA GLN A 434 31.75 12.35 -5.33
C GLN A 434 32.18 10.94 -5.74
N GLN A 435 31.37 9.91 -5.46
CA GLN A 435 31.63 8.50 -5.79
C GLN A 435 32.87 7.90 -5.10
N GLY A 436 33.35 8.56 -4.05
CA GLY A 436 34.43 8.11 -3.20
C GLY A 436 33.94 7.32 -1.99
N ARG A 437 34.87 7.04 -1.06
CA ARG A 437 34.56 6.42 0.24
C ARG A 437 35.47 6.96 1.34
N ILE A 438 35.06 6.79 2.59
CA ILE A 438 35.88 7.08 3.77
C ILE A 438 35.84 5.92 4.76
N TRP A 439 36.97 5.61 5.38
CA TRP A 439 37.08 4.56 6.39
C TRP A 439 38.22 4.84 7.39
N ILE A 440 38.25 4.06 8.46
CA ILE A 440 39.35 4.05 9.44
C ILE A 440 40.21 2.80 9.16
N ASP A 441 41.53 2.95 9.26
CA ASP A 441 42.43 1.81 9.35
C ASP A 441 42.32 1.17 10.74
N LYS A 442 41.63 0.03 10.82
CA LYS A 442 41.36 -0.69 12.07
C LYS A 442 42.63 -1.27 12.72
N GLU A 443 43.71 -1.45 11.94
CA GLU A 443 44.98 -2.02 12.39
C GLU A 443 45.88 -0.98 13.08
N TYR A 444 45.65 0.31 12.83
CA TYR A 444 46.41 1.38 13.47
C TYR A 444 45.97 1.61 14.93
N LYS A 445 46.89 1.38 15.87
CA LYS A 445 46.62 1.47 17.33
C LYS A 445 47.32 2.63 18.05
N LYS A 446 48.09 3.47 17.35
CA LYS A 446 48.88 4.56 17.94
C LYS A 446 48.19 5.94 17.85
N GLY A 447 46.88 5.95 17.56
CA GLY A 447 46.06 7.13 17.35
C GLY A 447 44.91 6.78 16.40
N CYS A 448 44.50 7.72 15.55
CA CYS A 448 43.56 7.44 14.46
C CYS A 448 44.23 7.55 13.09
N LYS A 449 43.79 6.73 12.14
CA LYS A 449 44.20 6.81 10.73
C LYS A 449 42.95 6.73 9.88
N MET A 450 42.50 7.89 9.39
CA MET A 450 41.33 8.01 8.51
C MET A 450 41.79 8.16 7.07
N ILE A 451 41.13 7.45 6.17
CA ILE A 451 41.46 7.46 4.75
C ILE A 451 40.18 7.76 3.99
N PHE A 452 40.22 8.77 3.13
CA PHE A 452 39.18 8.96 2.13
C PHE A 452 39.75 8.79 0.72
N SER A 453 38.94 8.27 -0.17
CA SER A 453 39.29 8.11 -1.58
C SER A 453 38.31 8.80 -2.50
N LEU A 454 38.80 9.18 -3.67
CA LEU A 454 38.01 9.70 -4.78
C LEU A 454 38.41 8.99 -6.08
N PRO A 455 37.48 8.81 -7.04
CA PRO A 455 37.83 8.25 -8.34
C PRO A 455 38.85 9.10 -9.08
N ARG A 456 39.86 8.44 -9.62
CA ARG A 456 40.88 9.04 -10.49
C ARG A 456 40.34 9.12 -11.92
N ILE A 457 39.40 10.04 -12.13
CA ILE A 457 38.78 10.31 -13.43
C ILE A 457 39.26 11.69 -13.90
N VAL A 458 39.45 11.88 -15.20
CA VAL A 458 39.68 13.20 -15.82
C VAL A 458 38.57 13.43 -16.84
N LEU A 459 37.98 14.62 -16.84
CA LEU A 459 36.93 14.98 -17.81
C LEU A 459 37.59 15.39 -19.14
N ASP A 460 37.40 14.60 -20.20
CA ASP A 460 38.02 14.81 -21.52
C ASP A 460 37.76 16.19 -22.15
N HIS A 461 36.68 16.85 -21.74
CA HIS A 461 36.18 18.09 -22.34
C HIS A 461 36.49 19.36 -21.52
N MET A 462 37.31 19.24 -20.47
CA MET A 462 37.68 20.36 -19.58
C MET A 462 39.20 20.46 -19.49
N GLU A 463 39.75 21.64 -19.76
CA GLU A 463 41.17 21.87 -19.49
C GLU A 463 41.44 21.85 -17.97
N PRO A 464 42.59 21.33 -17.52
CA PRO A 464 42.98 21.37 -16.12
C PRO A 464 43.06 22.81 -15.63
N ILE A 465 42.34 23.12 -14.56
CA ILE A 465 42.45 24.42 -13.90
C ILE A 465 43.71 24.39 -13.03
N LEU A 466 44.68 25.23 -13.37
CA LEU A 466 45.83 25.49 -12.50
C LEU A 466 45.33 26.18 -11.23
N TYR A 467 45.62 25.59 -10.08
CA TYR A 467 45.33 26.19 -8.79
C TYR A 467 46.19 27.45 -8.64
N ASN A 468 45.56 28.63 -8.71
CA ASN A 468 46.20 29.89 -8.35
C ASN A 468 45.77 30.23 -6.93
N ASN A 469 46.76 30.34 -6.03
CA ASN A 469 46.66 30.71 -4.62
C ASN A 469 45.49 31.68 -4.34
N MET A 470 44.31 31.14 -4.02
CA MET A 470 43.21 31.91 -3.48
C MET A 470 43.36 31.83 -1.97
N GLY A 471 43.88 32.91 -1.39
CA GLY A 471 44.19 32.97 0.04
C GLY A 471 43.06 32.42 0.91
N TYR A 472 43.39 31.43 1.73
CA TYR A 472 42.47 30.86 2.70
C TYR A 472 41.99 31.95 3.66
N SER A 473 40.70 31.94 4.00
CA SER A 473 40.22 32.85 5.03
C SER A 473 40.84 32.44 6.37
N GLU A 474 41.79 33.22 6.89
CA GLU A 474 42.38 33.07 8.24
C GLU A 474 41.31 32.82 9.33
N TYR A 475 40.10 33.34 9.09
CA TYR A 475 38.95 33.24 9.98
C TYR A 475 38.45 31.81 10.28
N ASN A 476 38.62 30.84 9.37
CA ASN A 476 38.19 29.46 9.63
C ASN A 476 39.21 28.68 10.49
N ILE A 477 40.48 29.09 10.45
CA ILE A 477 41.61 28.37 11.05
C ILE A 477 41.74 28.71 12.54
N GLU A 478 41.43 29.95 12.93
CA GLU A 478 41.55 30.46 14.31
C GLU A 478 40.65 29.73 15.34
N PHE A 479 39.64 28.98 14.87
CA PHE A 479 38.63 28.31 15.70
C PHE A 479 38.68 26.77 15.67
N ILE A 480 39.79 26.19 15.20
CA ILE A 480 40.12 24.74 15.30
C ILE A 480 40.51 24.36 16.75
#